data_AF-A0A8K0KNA9-F1
#
_entry.id   AF-A0A8K0KNA9-F1
#
_cell.length_a   1.000
_cell.length_b   1.000
_cell.length_c   1.000
_cell.angle_alpha   90.00
_cell.angle_beta   90.00
_cell.angle_gamma   90.00
#
_symmetry.space_group_name_H-M   'P 1'
#
loop_
_entity.id
_entity.type
_entity.pdbx_description
1 polymer ?
#
loop_
_entity_poly.entity_id
_entity_poly.type
_entity_poly.pdbx_seq_one_letter_code
_entity_poly.pdbx_strand_id
1 'polypeptide(L)'
;MPDGCQSPQLYRGPNAVRVFIERMKDEVEKIFKLYKNVVPMEPLTPEEEVDFESAVICHICEKKLNPDRVRDHDHLIGKYRRPAHDFCNIQYKIPNFLPVFIHNLSSYDGHFLVRELDYDDRKIFVIPNTEEKYISFAKSVESNFSIRFIDTCRFMHASLATLVSNLREFKYTSEIFGVRTSLVPRKGVFPYDYTDSIDRLEETSLPKKVKFFNRLTDEHISDSDYAHALRVWHSFKCKNLGEFSDIYLMSDVTLLADVFENFRDVCFNAY
;
A
#
# COMPACT_ATOMS: atom_id res chain seq x y z
N MET A 1 -13.03 -6.13 -5.16
CA MET A 1 -11.79 -5.36 -5.36
C MET A 1 -12.12 -4.31 -6.39
N PRO A 2 -11.59 -3.08 -6.29
CA PRO A 2 -11.66 -2.15 -7.43
C PRO A 2 -11.09 -2.83 -8.68
N ASP A 3 -11.62 -2.49 -9.85
CA ASP A 3 -11.14 -3.04 -11.13
C ASP A 3 -9.62 -2.85 -11.25
N GLY A 4 -8.90 -3.94 -11.53
CA GLY A 4 -7.44 -3.95 -11.67
C GLY A 4 -6.65 -4.20 -10.38
N CYS A 5 -7.28 -4.29 -9.21
CA CYS A 5 -6.58 -4.65 -7.97
C CYS A 5 -6.36 -6.18 -7.89
N GLN A 6 -5.13 -6.59 -7.60
CA GLN A 6 -4.76 -8.00 -7.46
C GLN A 6 -4.92 -8.47 -6.01
N SER A 7 -5.18 -9.76 -5.83
CA SER A 7 -5.12 -10.39 -4.50
C SER A 7 -3.73 -10.24 -3.89
N PRO A 8 -3.62 -9.99 -2.57
CA PRO A 8 -2.34 -9.90 -1.89
C PRO A 8 -1.53 -11.18 -2.07
N GLN A 9 -0.23 -11.01 -2.30
CA GLN A 9 0.69 -12.12 -2.44
C GLN A 9 1.49 -12.30 -1.17
N LEU A 10 1.62 -13.54 -0.73
CA LEU A 10 2.39 -13.88 0.45
C LEU A 10 3.62 -14.71 0.06
N TYR A 11 4.69 -14.51 0.82
CA TYR A 11 5.89 -15.32 0.72
C TYR A 11 6.58 -15.39 2.08
N ARG A 12 6.93 -16.60 2.50
CA ARG A 12 7.76 -16.86 3.68
C ARG A 12 8.94 -17.72 3.24
N GLY A 13 10.15 -17.25 3.53
CA GLY A 13 11.38 -17.96 3.21
C GLY A 13 12.60 -17.11 3.55
N PRO A 14 13.80 -17.71 3.52
CA PRO A 14 15.05 -17.03 3.90
C PRO A 14 15.41 -15.86 2.98
N ASN A 15 14.89 -15.84 1.75
CA ASN A 15 15.13 -14.83 0.72
C ASN A 15 13.92 -13.92 0.48
N ALA A 16 13.10 -13.66 1.51
CA ALA A 16 11.85 -12.90 1.37
C ALA A 16 12.04 -11.51 0.74
N VAL A 17 13.09 -10.78 1.13
CA VAL A 17 13.38 -9.44 0.59
C VAL A 17 13.71 -9.50 -0.89
N ARG A 18 14.54 -10.47 -1.31
CA ARG A 18 14.87 -10.69 -2.72
C ARG A 18 13.64 -11.06 -3.54
N VAL A 19 12.83 -12.00 -3.06
CA VAL A 19 11.57 -12.40 -3.73
C VAL A 19 10.62 -11.22 -3.85
N PHE A 20 10.55 -10.36 -2.83
CA PHE A 20 9.77 -9.13 -2.86
C PHE A 20 10.26 -8.18 -3.97
N ILE A 21 11.57 -7.91 -4.06
CA ILE A 21 12.14 -7.05 -5.12
C ILE A 21 11.91 -7.65 -6.52
N GLU A 22 12.10 -8.96 -6.70
CA GLU A 22 11.86 -9.64 -7.97
C GLU A 22 10.38 -9.49 -8.42
N ARG A 23 9.43 -9.74 -7.52
CA ARG A 23 7.99 -9.56 -7.79
C ARG A 23 7.63 -8.11 -8.08
N MET A 24 8.22 -7.16 -7.35
CA MET A 24 8.00 -5.73 -7.60
C MET A 24 8.50 -5.32 -8.99
N LYS A 25 9.62 -5.89 -9.46
CA LYS A 25 10.13 -5.65 -10.80
C LYS A 25 9.14 -6.12 -11.87
N ASP A 26 8.61 -7.33 -11.71
CA ASP A 26 7.62 -7.89 -12.63
C ASP A 26 6.33 -7.06 -12.68
N GLU A 27 5.83 -6.61 -11.53
CA GLU A 27 4.64 -5.74 -11.47
C GLU A 27 4.89 -4.38 -12.13
N VAL A 28 6.10 -3.83 -11.97
CA VAL A 28 6.46 -2.54 -12.55
C VAL A 28 6.59 -2.61 -14.06
N GLU A 29 7.15 -3.69 -14.59
CA GLU A 29 7.19 -3.93 -16.03
C GLU A 29 5.78 -4.04 -16.63
N LYS A 30 4.83 -4.68 -15.92
CA LYS A 30 3.43 -4.75 -16.35
C LYS A 30 2.78 -3.37 -16.36
N ILE A 31 2.91 -2.61 -15.27
CA ILE A 31 2.32 -1.27 -15.14
C ILE A 31 2.95 -0.30 -16.14
N PHE A 32 4.25 -0.37 -16.35
CA PHE A 32 4.94 0.45 -17.35
C PHE A 32 4.40 0.19 -18.77
N LYS A 33 4.18 -1.08 -19.15
CA LYS A 33 3.57 -1.42 -20.43
C LYS A 33 2.16 -0.84 -20.57
N LEU A 34 1.36 -0.85 -19.50
CA LEU A 34 0.04 -0.22 -19.49
C LEU A 34 0.16 1.30 -19.68
N TYR A 35 1.06 1.97 -18.96
CA TYR A 35 1.21 3.43 -19.02
C TYR A 35 1.78 3.91 -20.37
N LYS A 36 2.57 3.08 -21.05
CA LYS A 36 3.11 3.39 -22.38
C LYS A 36 2.03 3.33 -23.48
N ASN A 37 1.02 2.49 -23.31
CA ASN A 37 -0.05 2.30 -24.27
C ASN A 37 -1.21 3.28 -23.98
N VAL A 38 -1.03 4.54 -24.35
CA VAL A 38 -2.08 5.56 -24.19
C VAL A 38 -3.28 5.21 -25.06
N VAL A 39 -4.41 4.97 -24.42
CA VAL A 39 -5.69 4.71 -25.09
C VAL A 39 -6.26 6.06 -25.57
N PRO A 40 -6.58 6.20 -26.88
CA PRO A 40 -7.28 7.37 -27.38
C PRO A 40 -8.63 7.54 -26.68
N MET A 41 -9.08 8.78 -26.56
CA MET A 41 -10.40 9.05 -25.99
C MET A 41 -11.50 8.36 -26.80
N GLU A 42 -12.40 7.67 -26.11
CA GLU A 42 -13.61 7.13 -26.73
C GLU A 42 -14.52 8.29 -27.19
N PRO A 43 -15.37 8.08 -28.22
CA PRO A 43 -16.37 9.06 -28.57
C PRO A 43 -17.29 9.34 -27.37
N LEU A 44 -17.49 10.62 -27.04
CA LEU A 44 -18.34 11.02 -25.93
C LEU A 44 -19.79 10.60 -26.17
N THR A 45 -20.49 10.23 -25.08
CA THR A 45 -21.94 10.05 -25.14
C THR A 45 -22.65 11.40 -25.29
N PRO A 46 -23.93 11.42 -25.71
CA PRO A 46 -24.70 12.67 -25.76
C PRO A 46 -24.74 13.40 -24.42
N GLU A 47 -24.81 12.68 -23.31
CA GLU A 47 -24.80 13.27 -21.96
C GLU A 47 -23.45 13.89 -21.62
N GLU A 48 -22.34 13.25 -22.00
CA GLU A 48 -20.98 13.75 -21.79
C GLU A 48 -20.69 15.00 -22.64
N GLU A 49 -21.22 15.07 -23.87
CA GLU A 49 -21.09 16.29 -24.66
C GLU A 49 -21.89 17.45 -24.07
N VAL A 50 -23.06 17.19 -23.49
CA VAL A 50 -23.80 18.21 -22.75
C VAL A 50 -23.02 18.69 -21.51
N ASP A 51 -22.40 17.78 -20.76
CA ASP A 51 -21.51 18.12 -19.63
C ASP A 51 -20.35 19.00 -20.13
N PHE A 52 -19.70 18.63 -21.24
CA PHE A 52 -18.62 19.42 -21.82
C PHE A 52 -19.04 20.81 -22.30
N GLU A 53 -20.17 20.91 -23.00
CA GLU A 53 -20.64 22.16 -23.58
C GLU A 53 -21.10 23.16 -22.51
N SER A 54 -21.79 22.66 -21.48
CA SER A 54 -22.40 23.46 -20.42
C SER A 54 -21.48 23.75 -19.24
N ALA A 55 -20.36 23.05 -19.11
CA ALA A 55 -19.45 23.25 -17.99
C ALA A 55 -18.84 24.66 -17.94
N VAL A 56 -18.89 25.22 -16.74
CA VAL A 56 -18.32 26.52 -16.40
C VAL A 56 -17.16 26.41 -15.41
N ILE A 57 -16.96 25.24 -14.79
CA ILE A 57 -15.91 24.98 -13.79
C ILE A 57 -15.01 23.85 -14.27
N CYS A 58 -13.70 24.03 -14.11
CA CYS A 58 -12.68 23.02 -14.39
C CYS A 58 -12.72 21.96 -13.30
N HIS A 59 -12.79 20.68 -13.68
CA HIS A 59 -12.86 19.60 -12.69
C HIS A 59 -11.56 19.34 -11.92
N ILE A 60 -10.43 19.88 -12.40
CA ILE A 60 -9.10 19.62 -11.81
C ILE A 60 -8.77 20.66 -10.74
N CYS A 61 -8.97 21.94 -11.05
CA CYS A 61 -8.61 23.04 -10.15
C CYS A 61 -9.82 23.78 -9.56
N GLU A 62 -11.03 23.37 -9.92
CA GLU A 62 -12.31 23.91 -9.44
C GLU A 62 -12.52 25.40 -9.72
N LYS A 63 -11.76 25.98 -10.64
CA LYS A 63 -11.89 27.38 -11.08
C LYS A 63 -12.69 27.48 -12.38
N LYS A 64 -13.18 28.70 -12.66
CA LYS A 64 -13.93 29.00 -13.89
C LYS A 64 -13.15 28.61 -15.15
N LEU A 65 -13.80 27.91 -16.07
CA LEU A 65 -13.25 27.57 -17.37
C LEU A 65 -13.12 28.80 -18.26
N ASN A 66 -12.06 28.81 -19.05
CA ASN A 66 -11.86 29.77 -20.14
C ASN A 66 -12.33 29.13 -21.45
N PRO A 67 -12.38 29.89 -22.56
CA PRO A 67 -12.73 29.35 -23.88
C PRO A 67 -11.77 28.25 -24.40
N ASP A 68 -10.60 28.09 -23.78
CA ASP A 68 -9.59 27.07 -24.09
C ASP A 68 -9.88 25.71 -23.41
N ARG A 69 -11.11 25.46 -22.97
CA ARG A 69 -11.47 24.21 -22.29
C ARG A 69 -11.24 23.01 -23.21
N VAL A 70 -10.70 21.95 -22.63
CA VAL A 70 -10.41 20.67 -23.29
C VAL A 70 -11.14 19.53 -22.59
N ARG A 71 -11.33 18.43 -23.32
CA ARG A 71 -11.88 17.19 -22.79
C ARG A 71 -10.75 16.39 -22.15
N ASP A 72 -10.72 16.30 -20.82
CA ASP A 72 -9.81 15.40 -20.10
C ASP A 72 -10.37 13.97 -20.20
N HIS A 73 -9.48 12.99 -20.32
CA HIS A 73 -9.85 11.59 -20.39
C HIS A 73 -8.82 10.70 -19.70
N ASP A 74 -9.26 9.51 -19.31
CA ASP A 74 -8.38 8.53 -18.73
C ASP A 74 -7.53 7.86 -19.82
N HIS A 75 -6.22 8.08 -19.78
CA HIS A 75 -5.28 7.51 -20.75
C HIS A 75 -5.13 5.98 -20.68
N LEU A 76 -5.65 5.31 -19.64
CA LEU A 76 -5.60 3.86 -19.51
C LEU A 76 -6.84 3.17 -20.09
N ILE A 77 -8.00 3.82 -20.05
CA ILE A 77 -9.28 3.23 -20.48
C ILE A 77 -10.01 4.03 -21.55
N GLY A 78 -9.51 5.20 -21.96
CA GLY A 78 -10.11 6.03 -23.00
C GLY A 78 -11.34 6.83 -22.56
N LYS A 79 -11.86 6.61 -21.34
CA LYS A 79 -13.10 7.24 -20.88
C LYS A 79 -12.93 8.72 -20.60
N TYR A 80 -13.89 9.50 -21.09
CA TYR A 80 -14.02 10.90 -20.75
C TYR A 80 -14.12 11.08 -19.23
N ARG A 81 -13.36 12.02 -18.69
CA ARG A 81 -13.43 12.39 -17.28
C ARG A 81 -14.39 13.55 -17.16
N ARG A 82 -13.94 14.76 -17.51
CA ARG A 82 -14.68 16.03 -17.40
C ARG A 82 -13.97 17.15 -18.18
N PRO A 83 -14.54 18.37 -18.21
CA PRO A 83 -13.91 19.53 -18.85
C PRO A 83 -12.83 20.14 -17.97
N ALA A 84 -11.67 20.41 -18.55
CA ALA A 84 -10.53 21.02 -17.88
C ALA A 84 -9.98 22.20 -18.66
N HIS A 85 -9.22 23.07 -18.01
CA HIS A 85 -8.33 24.00 -18.73
C HIS A 85 -7.27 23.20 -19.48
N ASP A 86 -6.84 23.68 -20.64
CA ASP A 86 -5.72 23.08 -21.39
C ASP A 86 -4.46 22.92 -20.51
N PHE A 87 -4.10 23.97 -19.78
CA PHE A 87 -2.98 23.92 -18.84
C PHE A 87 -3.17 22.88 -17.73
N CYS A 88 -4.37 22.80 -17.14
CA CYS A 88 -4.64 21.83 -16.07
C CYS A 88 -4.54 20.40 -16.60
N ASN A 89 -5.12 20.13 -17.77
CA ASN A 89 -5.07 18.85 -18.45
C ASN A 89 -3.62 18.41 -18.72
N ILE A 90 -2.78 19.31 -19.24
CA ILE A 90 -1.36 19.02 -19.49
C ILE A 90 -0.60 18.69 -18.19
N GLN A 91 -0.94 19.32 -17.07
CA GLN A 91 -0.30 19.06 -15.77
C GLN A 91 -0.84 17.80 -15.08
N TYR A 92 -2.06 17.37 -15.42
CA TYR A 92 -2.73 16.21 -14.81
C TYR A 92 -2.19 14.90 -15.39
N LYS A 93 -0.92 14.63 -15.11
CA LYS A 93 -0.19 13.48 -15.63
C LYS A 93 -0.27 12.32 -14.67
N ILE A 94 -0.39 11.13 -15.26
CA ILE A 94 -0.16 9.88 -14.54
C ILE A 94 1.31 9.88 -14.08
N PRO A 95 1.59 9.57 -12.80
CA PRO A 95 2.95 9.48 -12.28
C PRO A 95 3.80 8.52 -13.12
N ASN A 96 5.06 8.89 -13.36
CA ASN A 96 6.03 8.03 -14.03
C ASN A 96 6.76 7.10 -13.03
N PHE A 97 6.08 6.69 -11.97
CA PHE A 97 6.61 5.77 -10.98
C PHE A 97 5.49 4.98 -10.31
N LEU A 98 5.83 3.79 -9.82
CA LEU A 98 4.96 3.00 -8.94
C LEU A 98 5.26 3.33 -7.48
N PRO A 99 4.33 3.94 -6.72
CA PRO A 99 4.50 4.11 -5.29
C PRO A 99 4.35 2.78 -4.54
N VAL A 100 5.28 2.51 -3.63
CA VAL A 100 5.24 1.39 -2.67
C VAL A 100 5.20 1.97 -1.27
N PHE A 101 4.06 1.83 -0.61
CA PHE A 101 3.82 2.38 0.72
C PHE A 101 4.18 1.35 1.79
N ILE A 102 5.10 1.71 2.68
CA ILE A 102 5.53 0.87 3.81
C ILE A 102 5.48 1.73 5.07
N HIS A 103 4.89 1.19 6.14
CA HIS A 103 4.74 1.94 7.39
C HIS A 103 6.00 1.86 8.24
N ASN A 104 6.56 3.03 8.57
CA ASN A 104 7.81 3.17 9.31
C ASN A 104 9.04 2.61 8.57
N LEU A 105 9.02 2.70 7.24
CA LEU A 105 10.07 2.20 6.33
C LEU A 105 11.47 2.66 6.75
N SER A 106 11.61 3.95 7.07
CA SER A 106 12.91 4.57 7.35
C SER A 106 13.59 4.05 8.61
N SER A 107 12.85 3.42 9.53
CA SER A 107 13.38 2.97 10.82
C SER A 107 13.63 1.46 10.88
N TYR A 108 13.11 0.70 9.90
CA TYR A 108 13.13 -0.76 9.92
C TYR A 108 13.52 -1.32 8.54
N ASP A 109 12.54 -1.45 7.64
CA ASP A 109 12.67 -2.26 6.42
C ASP A 109 13.58 -1.65 5.36
N GLY A 110 13.77 -0.32 5.40
CA GLY A 110 14.52 0.42 4.38
C GLY A 110 15.93 -0.11 4.16
N HIS A 111 16.62 -0.51 5.24
CA HIS A 111 17.99 -1.03 5.15
C HIS A 111 18.08 -2.36 4.39
N PHE A 112 17.11 -3.26 4.60
CA PHE A 112 17.06 -4.55 3.92
C PHE A 112 16.72 -4.37 2.45
N LEU A 113 15.73 -3.52 2.17
CA LEU A 113 15.27 -3.26 0.80
C LEU A 113 16.37 -2.61 -0.05
N VAL A 114 17.03 -1.56 0.46
CA VAL A 114 18.07 -0.84 -0.29
C VAL A 114 19.23 -1.76 -0.69
N ARG A 115 19.61 -2.72 0.16
CA ARG A 115 20.67 -3.70 -0.16
C ARG A 115 20.30 -4.60 -1.34
N GLU A 116 19.04 -4.98 -1.44
CA GLU A 116 18.55 -5.83 -2.54
C GLU A 116 18.23 -5.03 -3.80
N LEU A 117 18.38 -3.71 -3.84
CA LEU A 117 18.16 -2.89 -5.05
C LEU A 117 19.40 -2.80 -5.96
N ASP A 118 20.55 -3.29 -5.51
CA ASP A 118 21.83 -3.29 -6.26
C ASP A 118 22.01 -4.54 -7.14
N TYR A 119 20.90 -5.05 -7.70
CA TYR A 119 20.92 -6.24 -8.56
C TYR A 119 21.30 -5.93 -10.02
N ASP A 120 21.35 -4.66 -10.40
CA ASP A 120 21.75 -4.17 -11.74
C ASP A 120 22.32 -2.74 -11.68
N ASP A 121 22.90 -2.29 -12.78
CA ASP A 121 23.53 -0.97 -12.91
C ASP A 121 22.52 0.20 -13.05
N ARG A 122 21.21 -0.04 -12.94
CA ARG A 122 20.21 1.03 -13.06
C ARG A 122 20.25 1.94 -11.84
N LYS A 123 20.01 3.23 -12.05
CA LYS A 123 20.14 4.26 -11.01
C LYS A 123 19.19 4.03 -9.84
N ILE A 124 19.75 4.17 -8.63
CA ILE A 124 19.01 4.28 -7.37
C ILE A 124 19.01 5.76 -6.97
N PHE A 125 17.83 6.32 -6.71
CA PHE A 125 17.64 7.66 -6.20
C PHE A 125 17.29 7.56 -4.73
N VAL A 126 18.02 8.25 -3.86
CA VAL A 126 17.76 8.22 -2.42
C VAL A 126 17.56 9.65 -1.95
N ILE A 127 16.54 9.86 -1.13
CA ILE A 127 16.32 11.09 -0.36
C ILE A 127 16.64 10.75 1.10
N PRO A 128 17.91 10.93 1.53
CA PRO A 128 18.30 10.67 2.90
C PRO A 128 17.78 11.78 3.83
N ASN A 129 17.42 11.40 5.06
CA ASN A 129 17.26 12.32 6.19
C ASN A 129 18.54 12.31 7.05
N THR A 130 19.04 11.10 7.34
CA THR A 130 20.33 10.83 7.98
C THR A 130 21.01 9.68 7.25
N GLU A 131 22.26 9.35 7.62
CA GLU A 131 22.97 8.19 7.07
C GLU A 131 22.20 6.87 7.30
N GLU A 132 21.42 6.80 8.37
CA GLU A 132 20.63 5.62 8.74
C GLU A 132 19.15 5.74 8.36
N LYS A 133 18.63 6.92 8.03
CA LYS A 133 17.19 7.12 7.79
C LYS A 133 16.94 7.69 6.41
N TYR A 134 16.29 6.91 5.55
CA TYR A 134 15.88 7.34 4.20
C TYR A 134 14.42 7.76 4.18
N ILE A 135 14.12 9.00 3.77
CA ILE A 135 12.72 9.49 3.66
C ILE A 135 12.00 8.73 2.54
N SER A 136 12.69 8.55 1.42
CA SER A 136 12.21 7.87 0.23
C SER A 136 13.42 7.39 -0.55
N PHE A 137 13.29 6.24 -1.20
CA PHE A 137 14.24 5.79 -2.20
C PHE A 137 13.50 5.22 -3.40
N ALA A 138 14.11 5.28 -4.56
CA ALA A 138 13.54 4.81 -5.81
C ALA A 138 14.59 4.08 -6.65
N LYS A 139 14.17 3.05 -7.37
CA LYS A 139 15.00 2.32 -8.33
C LYS A 139 14.43 2.53 -9.73
N SER A 140 15.28 2.94 -10.66
CA SER A 140 14.89 3.00 -12.08
C SER A 140 14.71 1.59 -12.61
N VAL A 141 13.57 1.37 -13.28
CA VAL A 141 13.21 0.10 -13.92
C VAL A 141 12.58 0.46 -15.25
N GLU A 142 13.29 0.62 -16.36
CA GLU A 142 12.79 1.20 -17.63
C GLU A 142 13.00 2.71 -17.79
N SER A 143 13.04 3.14 -19.06
CA SER A 143 13.32 4.52 -19.44
C SER A 143 12.24 5.45 -18.90
N ASN A 144 12.62 6.31 -17.95
CA ASN A 144 11.77 7.26 -17.23
C ASN A 144 10.70 6.66 -16.31
N PHE A 145 10.80 5.37 -15.95
CA PHE A 145 9.92 4.75 -14.96
C PHE A 145 10.70 4.21 -13.77
N SER A 146 10.12 4.31 -12.57
CA SER A 146 10.78 3.86 -11.34
C SER A 146 9.82 3.25 -10.34
N ILE A 147 10.35 2.44 -9.44
CA ILE A 147 9.66 2.03 -8.21
C ILE A 147 10.07 3.02 -7.14
N ARG A 148 9.12 3.59 -6.41
CA ARG A 148 9.41 4.54 -5.34
C ARG A 148 8.84 4.05 -4.01
N PHE A 149 9.73 3.80 -3.06
CA PHE A 149 9.37 3.41 -1.71
C PHE A 149 9.13 4.65 -0.85
N ILE A 150 8.02 4.62 -0.11
CA ILE A 150 7.49 5.76 0.62
C ILE A 150 7.15 5.32 2.05
N ASP A 151 7.71 6.05 3.04
CA ASP A 151 7.38 5.88 4.45
C ASP A 151 6.04 6.54 4.80
N THR A 152 5.01 5.74 5.09
CA THR A 152 3.69 6.28 5.45
C THR A 152 3.69 6.99 6.81
N CYS A 153 4.63 6.70 7.71
CA CYS A 153 4.77 7.39 9.00
C CYS A 153 5.13 8.88 8.85
N ARG A 154 5.58 9.31 7.67
CA ARG A 154 5.87 10.73 7.37
C ARG A 154 4.61 11.54 7.13
N PHE A 155 3.54 10.88 6.68
CA PHE A 155 2.23 11.48 6.45
C PHE A 155 1.35 11.34 7.68
N MET A 156 1.45 10.19 8.36
CA MET A 156 0.66 9.85 9.53
C MET A 156 1.58 9.41 10.67
N HIS A 157 2.01 10.36 11.49
CA HIS A 157 3.00 10.13 12.55
C HIS A 157 2.39 9.45 13.79
N ALA A 158 1.87 8.24 13.62
CA ALA A 158 1.34 7.40 14.68
C ALA A 158 1.53 5.92 14.33
N SER A 159 1.45 5.04 15.33
CA SER A 159 1.50 3.60 15.08
C SER A 159 0.29 3.13 14.29
N LEU A 160 0.46 2.08 13.48
CA LEU A 160 -0.66 1.44 12.78
C LEU A 160 -1.83 1.10 13.71
N ALA A 161 -1.56 0.63 14.93
CA ALA A 161 -2.61 0.36 15.92
C ALA A 161 -3.45 1.61 16.24
N THR A 162 -2.79 2.76 16.41
CA THR A 162 -3.46 4.04 16.66
C THR A 162 -4.27 4.48 15.45
N LEU A 163 -3.69 4.37 14.24
CA LEU A 163 -4.37 4.78 13.01
C LEU A 163 -5.63 3.94 12.74
N VAL A 164 -5.52 2.62 12.90
CA VAL A 164 -6.62 1.67 12.75
C VAL A 164 -7.75 1.93 13.76
N SER A 165 -7.42 2.32 14.99
CA SER A 165 -8.43 2.62 16.01
C SER A 165 -9.33 3.83 15.68
N ASN A 166 -8.86 4.70 14.78
CA ASN A 166 -9.61 5.87 14.31
C ASN A 166 -10.40 5.60 13.03
N LEU A 167 -10.26 4.40 12.45
CA LEU A 167 -10.89 4.04 11.20
C LEU A 167 -12.32 3.53 11.43
N ARG A 168 -13.25 3.92 10.53
CA ARG A 168 -14.66 3.51 10.61
C ARG A 168 -14.99 2.37 9.65
N GLU A 169 -14.30 2.30 8.52
CA GLU A 169 -14.56 1.35 7.44
C GLU A 169 -13.29 0.61 7.07
N PHE A 170 -13.44 -0.69 6.76
CA PHE A 170 -12.33 -1.60 6.50
C PHE A 170 -12.54 -2.26 5.14
N LYS A 171 -12.51 -1.51 4.04
CA LYS A 171 -12.87 -1.99 2.70
C LYS A 171 -11.98 -3.16 2.25
N TYR A 172 -10.67 -2.97 2.28
CA TYR A 172 -9.69 -3.95 1.82
C TYR A 172 -9.57 -5.12 2.79
N THR A 173 -9.53 -4.85 4.10
CA THR A 173 -9.52 -5.93 5.10
C THR A 173 -10.81 -6.74 5.04
N SER A 174 -11.98 -6.11 4.87
CA SER A 174 -13.27 -6.83 4.74
C SER A 174 -13.30 -7.78 3.57
N GLU A 175 -12.72 -7.35 2.45
CA GLU A 175 -12.69 -8.14 1.24
C GLU A 175 -11.79 -9.38 1.38
N ILE A 176 -10.62 -9.24 1.99
CA ILE A 176 -9.67 -10.35 2.15
C ILE A 176 -10.14 -11.36 3.20
N PHE A 177 -10.70 -10.87 4.30
CA PHE A 177 -11.05 -11.72 5.45
C PHE A 177 -12.53 -12.13 5.49
N GLY A 178 -13.39 -11.48 4.71
CA GLY A 178 -14.82 -11.80 4.59
C GLY A 178 -15.51 -11.79 5.96
N VAL A 179 -16.16 -12.90 6.32
CA VAL A 179 -16.83 -13.06 7.62
C VAL A 179 -15.87 -12.98 8.82
N ARG A 180 -14.57 -13.23 8.61
CA ARG A 180 -13.54 -13.19 9.66
C ARG A 180 -12.97 -11.80 9.91
N THR A 181 -13.42 -10.80 9.17
CA THR A 181 -13.00 -9.39 9.33
C THR A 181 -13.21 -8.86 10.74
N SER A 182 -14.24 -9.35 11.43
CA SER A 182 -14.51 -9.02 12.85
C SER A 182 -13.35 -9.38 13.79
N LEU A 183 -12.42 -10.24 13.37
CA LEU A 183 -11.24 -10.64 14.14
C LEU A 183 -9.98 -9.83 13.81
N VAL A 184 -10.01 -9.02 12.76
CA VAL A 184 -8.85 -8.25 12.27
C VAL A 184 -9.09 -6.73 12.15
N PRO A 185 -10.07 -6.07 12.80
CA PRO A 185 -10.23 -4.61 12.70
C PRO A 185 -9.27 -3.86 13.67
N ARG A 186 -8.27 -4.56 14.21
CA ARG A 186 -7.26 -4.03 15.12
C ARG A 186 -5.91 -4.65 14.79
N LYS A 187 -4.83 -3.95 15.14
CA LYS A 187 -3.49 -4.53 15.01
C LYS A 187 -3.37 -5.81 15.86
N GLY A 188 -2.89 -6.87 15.21
CA GLY A 188 -2.63 -8.16 15.83
C GLY A 188 -1.39 -8.13 16.73
N VAL A 189 -1.05 -9.29 17.29
CA VAL A 189 0.14 -9.48 18.12
C VAL A 189 0.92 -10.69 17.62
N PHE A 190 2.26 -10.58 17.64
CA PHE A 190 3.15 -11.63 17.17
C PHE A 190 4.35 -11.76 18.11
N PRO A 191 4.81 -13.00 18.44
CA PRO A 191 5.89 -13.21 19.39
C PRO A 191 7.26 -13.07 18.69
N TYR A 192 7.66 -11.84 18.36
CA TYR A 192 8.88 -11.55 17.59
C TYR A 192 10.14 -12.13 18.24
N ASP A 193 10.38 -11.86 19.53
CA ASP A 193 11.58 -12.33 20.23
C ASP A 193 11.68 -13.86 20.34
N TYR A 194 10.54 -14.56 20.30
CA TYR A 194 10.50 -16.01 20.31
C TYR A 194 10.71 -16.62 18.92
N THR A 195 10.35 -15.88 17.87
CA THR A 195 10.39 -16.36 16.48
C THR A 195 11.76 -16.02 15.87
N ASP A 196 12.81 -16.58 16.47
CA ASP A 196 14.22 -16.31 16.16
C ASP A 196 14.80 -17.20 15.05
N SER A 197 14.04 -18.18 14.57
CA SER A 197 14.40 -19.04 13.45
C SER A 197 13.19 -19.40 12.59
N ILE A 198 13.45 -19.81 11.34
CA ILE A 198 12.39 -20.30 10.43
C ILE A 198 11.74 -21.57 10.99
N ASP A 199 12.49 -22.43 11.69
CA ASP A 199 11.96 -23.67 12.26
C ASP A 199 10.84 -23.42 13.28
N ARG A 200 10.86 -22.28 13.98
CA ARG A 200 9.78 -21.87 14.90
C ARG A 200 8.44 -21.75 14.18
N LEU A 201 8.44 -21.42 12.89
CA LEU A 201 7.22 -21.25 12.10
C LEU A 201 6.54 -22.60 11.82
N GLU A 202 7.25 -23.71 11.98
CA GLU A 202 6.67 -25.06 11.85
C GLU A 202 6.02 -25.57 13.16
N GLU A 203 6.15 -24.84 14.27
CA GLU A 203 5.51 -25.22 15.53
C GLU A 203 3.99 -25.23 15.41
N THR A 204 3.37 -26.35 15.79
CA THR A 204 1.94 -26.62 15.56
C THR A 204 1.00 -26.08 16.65
N SER A 205 1.53 -25.24 17.55
CA SER A 205 0.78 -24.61 18.62
C SER A 205 1.17 -23.16 18.79
N LEU A 206 0.21 -22.30 19.14
CA LEU A 206 0.53 -20.94 19.52
C LEU A 206 1.43 -20.95 20.79
N PRO A 207 2.56 -20.21 20.79
CA PRO A 207 3.44 -20.15 21.96
C PRO A 207 2.71 -19.67 23.20
N LYS A 208 3.15 -20.15 24.37
CA LYS A 208 2.59 -19.69 25.66
C LYS A 208 2.75 -18.17 25.80
N LYS A 209 1.83 -17.51 26.52
CA LYS A 209 1.83 -16.05 26.77
C LYS A 209 3.21 -15.48 27.17
N VAL A 210 3.98 -16.20 28.00
CA VAL A 210 5.33 -15.79 28.42
C VAL A 210 6.31 -15.59 27.26
N LYS A 211 6.10 -16.27 26.13
CA LYS A 211 6.92 -16.16 24.91
C LYS A 211 6.55 -14.95 24.04
N PHE A 212 5.50 -14.21 24.38
CA PHE A 212 5.14 -12.94 23.76
C PHE A 212 5.75 -11.72 24.49
N PHE A 213 6.76 -11.93 25.33
CA PHE A 213 7.51 -10.83 25.92
C PHE A 213 8.22 -10.03 24.81
N ASN A 214 8.10 -8.71 24.86
CA ASN A 214 8.72 -7.80 23.91
C ASN A 214 9.94 -7.13 24.57
N ARG A 215 11.14 -7.52 24.16
CA ARG A 215 12.41 -6.98 24.66
C ARG A 215 12.63 -5.52 24.28
N LEU A 216 12.03 -5.04 23.19
CA LEU A 216 12.17 -3.64 22.76
C LEU A 216 11.44 -2.68 23.69
N THR A 217 10.31 -3.11 24.25
CA THR A 217 9.51 -2.33 25.21
C THR A 217 9.68 -2.80 26.65
N ASP A 218 10.39 -3.91 26.87
CA ASP A 218 10.56 -4.60 28.16
C ASP A 218 9.22 -4.96 28.83
N GLU A 219 8.24 -5.36 28.02
CA GLU A 219 6.86 -5.57 28.46
C GLU A 219 6.31 -6.96 28.09
N HIS A 220 5.46 -7.49 28.97
CA HIS A 220 4.62 -8.64 28.66
C HIS A 220 3.37 -8.22 27.89
N ILE A 221 2.92 -9.08 26.98
CA ILE A 221 1.61 -8.93 26.35
C ILE A 221 0.47 -8.93 27.39
N SER A 222 -0.58 -8.16 27.12
CA SER A 222 -1.80 -8.16 27.93
C SER A 222 -2.57 -9.49 27.85
N ASP A 223 -3.38 -9.81 28.86
CA ASP A 223 -4.27 -10.98 28.81
C ASP A 223 -5.29 -10.89 27.67
N SER A 224 -5.82 -9.69 27.42
CA SER A 224 -6.80 -9.46 26.35
C SER A 224 -6.23 -9.71 24.97
N ASP A 225 -4.98 -9.31 24.73
CA ASP A 225 -4.33 -9.47 23.42
C ASP A 225 -3.92 -10.91 23.19
N TYR A 226 -3.41 -11.59 24.22
CA TYR A 226 -3.12 -13.02 24.12
C TYR A 226 -4.39 -13.85 23.91
N ALA A 227 -5.48 -13.54 24.63
CA ALA A 227 -6.79 -14.17 24.41
C ALA A 227 -7.31 -13.90 22.98
N HIS A 228 -7.04 -12.72 22.42
CA HIS A 228 -7.38 -12.42 21.04
C HIS A 228 -6.55 -13.22 20.04
N ALA A 229 -5.23 -13.34 20.26
CA ALA A 229 -4.36 -14.19 19.44
C ALA A 229 -4.83 -15.64 19.40
N LEU A 230 -5.25 -16.19 20.55
CA LEU A 230 -5.87 -17.52 20.62
C LEU A 230 -7.16 -17.61 19.80
N ARG A 231 -8.03 -16.60 19.88
CA ARG A 231 -9.25 -16.56 19.04
C ARG A 231 -8.90 -16.56 17.56
N VAL A 232 -7.96 -15.72 17.13
CA VAL A 232 -7.50 -15.69 15.73
C VAL A 232 -6.95 -17.05 15.32
N TRP A 233 -6.03 -17.64 16.10
CA TRP A 233 -5.47 -18.96 15.84
C TRP A 233 -6.55 -20.02 15.60
N HIS A 234 -7.54 -20.11 16.50
CA HIS A 234 -8.60 -21.10 16.41
C HIS A 234 -9.61 -20.81 15.29
N SER A 235 -10.05 -19.55 15.13
CA SER A 235 -11.02 -19.15 14.09
C SER A 235 -10.47 -19.29 12.68
N PHE A 236 -9.16 -19.09 12.50
CA PHE A 236 -8.50 -19.31 11.23
C PHE A 236 -8.00 -20.75 11.03
N LYS A 237 -8.12 -21.59 12.05
CA LYS A 237 -7.68 -23.00 12.04
C LYS A 237 -6.19 -23.12 11.68
N CYS A 238 -5.36 -22.24 12.23
CA CYS A 238 -3.92 -22.25 12.01
C CYS A 238 -3.33 -23.61 12.39
N LYS A 239 -2.55 -24.20 11.48
CA LYS A 239 -1.85 -25.46 11.70
C LYS A 239 -0.49 -25.28 12.34
N ASN A 240 0.17 -24.15 12.07
CA ASN A 240 1.47 -23.82 12.62
C ASN A 240 1.63 -22.30 12.83
N LEU A 241 2.68 -21.93 13.58
CA LEU A 241 3.02 -20.53 13.89
C LEU A 241 3.27 -19.70 12.62
N GLY A 242 3.72 -20.36 11.59
CA GLY A 242 3.77 -19.86 10.24
C GLY A 242 2.43 -19.32 9.75
N GLU A 243 1.42 -20.15 9.58
CA GLU A 243 0.10 -19.72 9.09
C GLU A 243 -0.48 -18.57 9.95
N PHE A 244 -0.20 -18.57 11.25
CA PHE A 244 -0.55 -17.44 12.12
C PHE A 244 0.22 -16.14 11.78
N SER A 245 1.53 -16.25 11.50
CA SER A 245 2.36 -15.14 10.99
C SER A 245 1.81 -14.60 9.67
N ASP A 246 1.34 -15.46 8.77
CA ASP A 246 0.77 -15.03 7.49
C ASP A 246 -0.49 -14.20 7.66
N ILE A 247 -1.37 -14.63 8.56
CA ILE A 247 -2.59 -13.89 8.90
C ILE A 247 -2.23 -12.56 9.55
N TYR A 248 -1.26 -12.55 10.46
CA TYR A 248 -0.75 -11.34 11.09
C TYR A 248 -0.24 -10.33 10.04
N LEU A 249 0.64 -10.78 9.14
CA LEU A 249 1.23 -9.93 8.09
C LEU A 249 0.16 -9.43 7.11
N MET A 250 -0.74 -10.31 6.68
CA MET A 250 -1.84 -9.96 5.79
C MET A 250 -2.79 -8.94 6.42
N SER A 251 -3.09 -9.10 7.72
CA SER A 251 -3.88 -8.15 8.48
C SER A 251 -3.19 -6.79 8.52
N ASP A 252 -1.90 -6.72 8.88
CA ASP A 252 -1.16 -5.45 8.96
C ASP A 252 -1.12 -4.73 7.60
N VAL A 253 -0.90 -5.45 6.50
CA VAL A 253 -0.85 -4.87 5.14
C VAL A 253 -2.22 -4.35 4.70
N THR A 254 -3.29 -5.13 4.89
CA THR A 254 -4.65 -4.71 4.48
C THR A 254 -5.17 -3.56 5.34
N LEU A 255 -4.89 -3.58 6.64
CA LEU A 255 -5.20 -2.47 7.55
C LEU A 255 -4.45 -1.19 7.15
N LEU A 256 -3.18 -1.30 6.74
CA LEU A 256 -2.43 -0.16 6.25
C LEU A 256 -3.04 0.40 4.95
N ALA A 257 -3.49 -0.47 4.04
CA ALA A 257 -4.17 -0.04 2.83
C ALA A 257 -5.47 0.73 3.15
N ASP A 258 -6.30 0.17 4.03
CA ASP A 258 -7.53 0.82 4.51
C ASP A 258 -7.25 2.20 5.16
N VAL A 259 -6.24 2.28 6.02
CA VAL A 259 -5.81 3.55 6.64
C VAL A 259 -5.33 4.56 5.60
N PHE A 260 -4.49 4.12 4.65
CA PHE A 260 -3.88 5.03 3.69
C PHE A 260 -4.88 5.52 2.64
N GLU A 261 -5.82 4.69 2.21
CA GLU A 261 -6.90 5.10 1.30
C GLU A 261 -7.85 6.09 2.00
N ASN A 262 -8.22 5.85 3.26
CA ASN A 262 -8.97 6.85 4.03
C ASN A 262 -8.19 8.16 4.19
N PHE A 263 -6.87 8.10 4.41
CA PHE A 263 -6.02 9.30 4.44
C PHE A 263 -6.07 10.05 3.11
N ARG A 264 -6.01 9.35 1.97
CA ARG A 264 -6.13 9.95 0.63
C ARG A 264 -7.48 10.63 0.45
N ASP A 265 -8.57 9.99 0.83
CA ASP A 265 -9.92 10.55 0.74
C ASP A 265 -10.07 11.81 1.61
N VAL A 266 -9.57 11.76 2.86
CA VAL A 266 -9.58 12.94 3.74
C VAL A 266 -8.75 14.07 3.15
N CYS A 267 -7.56 13.78 2.63
CA CYS A 267 -6.71 14.81 2.02
C CYS A 267 -7.38 15.43 0.80
N PHE A 268 -7.97 14.61 -0.08
CA PHE A 268 -8.66 15.07 -1.28
C PHE A 268 -9.87 15.97 -0.96
N ASN A 269 -10.58 15.69 0.14
CA ASN A 269 -11.73 16.49 0.55
C ASN A 269 -11.37 17.76 1.33
N ALA A 270 -10.19 17.79 1.98
CA ALA A 270 -9.81 18.87 2.89
C ALA A 270 -8.81 19.88 2.30
N TYR A 271 -8.04 19.50 1.28
CA TYR A 271 -6.97 20.31 0.68
C TYR A 271 -7.09 20.36 -0.84
#